data_AF-A0A2V7KIP2-F1
#
_entry.id   AF-A0A2V7KIP2-F1
#
_cell.length_a   1.000
_cell.length_b   1.000
_cell.length_c   1.000
_cell.angle_alpha   90.00
_cell.angle_beta   90.00
_cell.angle_gamma   90.00
#
_symmetry.space_group_name_H-M   'P 1'
#
loop_
_entity.id
_entity.type
_entity.pdbx_description
1 polymer ?
#
loop_
_entity_poly.entity_id
_entity_poly.type
_entity_poly.pdbx_seq_one_letter_code
_entity_poly.pdbx_strand_id
1 'polypeptide(L)'
;MRLREFFSEDAIKLELESTTKDAVLKELVSLLKLDEKAQAMLFKMLKRRETLGSTGIGQQISIPHCRSLVVSRLRCAFGRSPKGIDFKAIDDKPVLYFFLIVAPP
;
A
#
# COMPACT_ATOMS: atom_id res chain seq x y z
N MET A 1 13.24 -1.44 17.62
CA MET A 1 12.95 -1.08 16.22
C MET A 1 11.92 0.03 16.21
N ARG A 2 12.13 1.07 15.39
CA ARG A 2 11.21 2.20 15.24
C ARG A 2 10.60 2.16 13.84
N LEU A 3 9.29 2.42 13.70
CA LEU A 3 8.59 2.35 12.41
C LEU A 3 9.28 3.15 11.29
N ARG A 4 9.81 4.33 11.62
CA ARG A 4 10.55 5.21 10.70
C ARG A 4 11.75 4.55 10.03
N GLU A 5 12.31 3.50 10.62
CA GLU A 5 13.47 2.77 10.07
C GLU A 5 13.11 1.96 8.81
N PHE A 6 11.81 1.75 8.53
CA PHE A 6 11.34 0.99 7.37
C PHE A 6 10.91 1.87 6.19
N PHE A 7 10.92 3.19 6.36
CA PHE A 7 10.60 4.14 5.31
C PHE A 7 11.87 4.85 4.85
N SER A 8 12.04 4.92 3.54
CA SER A 8 12.93 5.85 2.89
C SER A 8 12.09 6.99 2.30
N GLU A 9 12.67 8.18 2.17
CA GLU A 9 11.92 9.38 1.70
C GLU A 9 11.27 9.16 0.32
N ASP A 10 11.93 8.39 -0.54
CA ASP A 10 11.44 8.02 -1.86
C ASP A 10 10.29 6.99 -1.84
N ALA A 11 10.02 6.38 -0.70
CA ALA A 11 8.89 5.49 -0.47
C ALA A 11 7.66 6.22 0.11
N ILE A 12 7.68 7.56 0.12
CA ILE A 12 6.64 8.42 0.70
C ILE A 12 6.06 9.32 -0.41
N LYS A 13 4.74 9.28 -0.62
CA LYS A 13 4.02 10.20 -1.50
C LYS A 13 2.89 10.88 -0.74
N LEU A 14 3.02 12.19 -0.50
CA LEU A 14 2.05 12.96 0.29
C LEU A 14 0.82 13.44 -0.50
N GLU A 15 0.89 13.32 -1.83
CA GLU A 15 -0.17 13.71 -2.75
C GLU A 15 -0.39 12.57 -3.76
N LEU A 16 -1.05 11.51 -3.31
CA LEU A 16 -1.47 10.43 -4.21
C LEU A 16 -2.44 10.96 -5.26
N GLU A 17 -2.24 10.55 -6.51
CA GLU A 17 -3.08 10.94 -7.65
C GLU A 17 -4.19 9.92 -7.90
N SER A 18 -4.02 8.68 -7.42
CA SER A 18 -4.99 7.61 -7.58
C SER A 18 -6.32 7.91 -6.92
N THR A 19 -7.41 7.57 -7.63
CA THR A 19 -8.79 7.72 -7.16
C THR A 19 -9.52 6.39 -6.97
N THR A 20 -8.88 5.28 -7.33
CA THR A 20 -9.46 3.93 -7.22
C THR A 20 -8.57 3.02 -6.38
N LYS A 21 -9.19 2.00 -5.77
CA LYS A 21 -8.53 0.97 -4.97
C LYS A 21 -7.37 0.29 -5.72
N ASP A 22 -7.57 -0.12 -6.98
CA ASP A 22 -6.52 -0.76 -7.77
C ASP A 22 -5.40 0.23 -8.15
N ALA A 23 -5.74 1.48 -8.49
CA ALA A 23 -4.76 2.48 -8.86
C ALA A 23 -3.84 2.82 -7.68
N VAL A 24 -4.39 3.01 -6.47
CA VAL A 24 -3.57 3.34 -5.30
C VAL A 24 -2.64 2.20 -4.92
N LEU A 25 -3.06 0.94 -5.07
CA LEU A 25 -2.16 -0.20 -4.86
C LEU A 25 -0.99 -0.20 -5.85
N LYS A 26 -1.24 0.11 -7.14
CA LYS A 26 -0.15 0.24 -8.14
C LYS A 26 0.78 1.40 -7.82
N GLU A 27 0.22 2.55 -7.44
CA GLU A 27 0.97 3.74 -7.09
C GLU A 27 1.85 3.51 -5.85
N LEU A 28 1.35 2.84 -4.81
CA LEU A 28 2.15 2.50 -3.63
C LEU A 28 3.27 1.50 -3.95
N VAL A 29 3.01 0.53 -4.84
CA VAL A 29 4.02 -0.45 -5.27
C VAL A 29 5.15 0.21 -6.06
N SER A 30 4.85 1.21 -6.90
CA SER A 30 5.89 1.90 -7.68
C SER A 30 6.87 2.67 -6.81
N LEU A 31 6.44 3.15 -5.64
CA LEU A 31 7.31 3.78 -4.63
C LEU A 31 8.40 2.85 -4.08
N LEU A 32 8.25 1.52 -4.22
CA LEU A 32 9.26 0.57 -3.79
C LEU A 32 10.45 0.44 -4.77
N LYS A 33 10.40 1.10 -5.94
CA LYS A 33 11.48 1.11 -6.95
C LYS A 33 11.98 -0.29 -7.32
N LEU A 34 11.04 -1.23 -7.44
CA LEU A 34 11.31 -2.58 -7.92
C LEU A 34 11.31 -2.60 -9.46
N ASP A 35 11.86 -3.64 -10.08
CA ASP A 35 11.69 -3.84 -11.53
C ASP A 35 10.21 -4.10 -11.90
N GLU A 36 9.87 -3.92 -13.17
CA GLU A 36 8.48 -4.02 -13.65
C GLU A 36 7.83 -5.38 -13.36
N LYS A 37 8.58 -6.47 -13.49
CA LYS A 37 8.08 -7.83 -13.24
C LYS A 37 7.78 -8.02 -11.75
N ALA A 38 8.67 -7.56 -10.88
CA ALA A 38 8.49 -7.55 -9.45
C ALA A 38 7.28 -6.70 -9.02
N GLN A 39 7.13 -5.50 -9.58
CA GLN A 39 5.97 -4.63 -9.31
C GLN A 39 4.66 -5.29 -9.71
N ALA A 40 4.58 -5.87 -10.92
CA ALA A 40 3.39 -6.54 -11.42
C ALA A 40 3.00 -7.75 -10.53
N MET A 41 3.98 -8.55 -10.11
CA MET A 41 3.77 -9.67 -9.20
C MET A 41 3.24 -9.19 -7.84
N LEU A 42 3.88 -8.17 -7.26
CA LEU A 42 3.50 -7.64 -5.96
C LEU A 42 2.09 -7.02 -5.98
N PHE A 43 1.75 -6.25 -7.01
CA PHE A 43 0.40 -5.71 -7.21
C PHE A 43 -0.64 -6.83 -7.27
N LYS A 44 -0.39 -7.90 -8.03
CA LYS A 44 -1.31 -9.04 -8.13
C LYS A 44 -1.54 -9.72 -6.77
N MET A 45 -0.49 -9.85 -5.96
CA MET A 45 -0.58 -10.42 -4.60
C MET A 45 -1.38 -9.52 -3.65
N LEU A 46 -1.12 -8.21 -3.67
CA LEU A 46 -1.86 -7.23 -2.87
C LEU A 46 -3.34 -7.19 -3.27
N LYS A 47 -3.64 -7.14 -4.57
CA LYS A 47 -5.01 -7.18 -5.07
C LYS A 47 -5.73 -8.45 -4.62
N ARG A 48 -5.08 -9.61 -4.72
CA ARG A 48 -5.64 -10.87 -4.20
C ARG A 48 -5.92 -10.78 -2.69
N ARG A 49 -4.99 -10.24 -1.89
CA ARG A 49 -5.21 -10.06 -0.45
C ARG A 49 -6.40 -9.13 -0.17
N GLU A 50 -6.51 -8.04 -0.93
CA GLU A 50 -7.57 -7.05 -0.77
C GLU A 50 -8.96 -7.62 -1.16
N THR A 51 -9.02 -8.57 -2.10
CA THR A 51 -10.29 -9.25 -2.45
C THR A 51 -10.82 -10.18 -1.36
N LEU A 52 -9.99 -10.64 -0.43
CA LEU A 52 -10.44 -11.47 0.71
C LEU A 52 -11.18 -10.65 1.76
N GLY A 53 -11.03 -9.34 1.72
CA GLY A 53 -11.55 -8.41 2.71
C GLY A 53 -10.70 -7.16 2.71
N SER A 54 -11.37 -6.02 2.84
CA SER A 54 -10.72 -4.72 2.82
C SER A 54 -9.61 -4.64 3.86
N THR A 55 -8.49 -4.04 3.48
CA THR A 55 -7.44 -3.67 4.44
C THR A 55 -7.60 -2.25 4.96
N GLY A 56 -8.72 -1.58 4.65
CA GLY A 56 -9.14 -0.34 5.30
C GLY A 56 -9.63 -0.62 6.72
N ILE A 57 -8.86 -0.21 7.72
CA ILE A 57 -9.11 -0.51 9.14
C ILE A 57 -9.98 0.56 9.84
N GLY A 58 -10.46 1.54 9.07
CA GLY A 58 -11.22 2.69 9.56
C GLY A 58 -10.31 3.84 9.97
N GLN A 59 -10.92 4.91 10.49
CA GLN A 59 -10.20 6.14 10.85
C GLN A 59 -9.36 6.70 9.68
N GLN A 60 -9.87 6.54 8.46
CA GLN A 60 -9.21 6.97 7.22
C GLN A 60 -7.88 6.25 6.91
N ILE A 61 -7.61 5.08 7.53
CA ILE A 61 -6.36 4.34 7.36
C ILE A 61 -6.61 3.01 6.62
N SER A 62 -5.72 2.68 5.69
CA SER A 62 -5.57 1.35 5.11
C SER A 62 -4.14 0.85 5.30
N ILE A 63 -4.01 -0.46 5.50
CA ILE A 63 -2.73 -1.14 5.61
C ILE A 63 -2.67 -2.26 4.56
N PRO A 64 -2.50 -1.95 3.26
CA PRO A 64 -2.30 -3.00 2.25
C PRO A 64 -1.03 -3.79 2.58
N HIS A 65 -1.12 -5.11 2.67
CA HIS A 65 0.03 -5.93 3.08
C HIS A 65 0.06 -7.30 2.42
N CYS A 66 1.26 -7.84 2.23
CA CYS A 66 1.45 -9.24 1.85
C CYS A 66 2.85 -9.75 2.22
N ARG A 67 3.02 -11.08 2.19
CA ARG A 67 4.34 -11.71 2.17
C ARG A 67 4.73 -12.04 0.74
N SER A 68 5.96 -11.75 0.32
CA SER A 68 6.41 -11.97 -1.05
C SER A 68 7.92 -12.20 -1.15
N LEU A 69 8.33 -13.15 -1.99
CA LEU A 69 9.73 -13.38 -2.36
C LEU A 69 10.33 -12.23 -3.20
N VAL A 70 9.49 -11.29 -3.66
CA VAL A 70 9.93 -10.08 -4.39
C VAL A 70 10.82 -9.18 -3.54
N VAL A 71 10.73 -9.28 -2.21
CA VAL A 71 11.55 -8.49 -1.27
C VAL A 71 12.35 -9.42 -0.36
N SER A 72 13.61 -9.06 -0.08
CA SER A 72 14.50 -9.81 0.82
C SER A 72 14.50 -9.31 2.26
N ARG A 73 13.83 -8.19 2.53
CA ARG A 73 13.66 -7.55 3.84
C ARG A 73 12.32 -6.84 3.88
N LEU A 74 11.87 -6.44 5.08
CA LEU A 74 10.65 -5.63 5.22
C LEU A 74 10.78 -4.34 4.39
N ARG A 75 9.79 -4.08 3.54
CA ARG A 75 9.68 -2.86 2.75
C ARG A 75 8.36 -2.18 3.07
N CYS A 76 8.40 -0.87 3.31
CA CYS A 76 7.22 -0.07 3.53
C CYS A 76 7.13 1.07 2.52
N ALA A 77 5.90 1.46 2.16
CA ALA A 77 5.63 2.70 1.44
C ALA A 77 4.44 3.41 2.08
N PHE A 78 4.47 4.74 2.09
CA PHE A 78 3.41 5.56 2.64
C PHE A 78 2.81 6.44 1.54
N GLY A 79 1.49 6.48 1.51
CA GLY A 79 0.74 7.36 0.63
C GLY A 79 -0.32 8.14 1.40
N ARG A 80 -0.44 9.44 1.13
CA ARG A 80 -1.58 10.24 1.56
C ARG A 80 -2.37 10.70 0.34
N SER A 81 -3.66 10.36 0.30
CA SER A 81 -4.61 10.88 -0.69
C SER A 81 -5.35 12.09 -0.09
N PRO A 82 -5.15 13.31 -0.62
CA PRO A 82 -5.83 14.50 -0.08
C PRO A 82 -7.36 14.45 -0.24
N LYS A 83 -7.84 13.77 -1.29
CA LYS A 83 -9.27 13.66 -1.63
C LYS A 83 -9.93 12.41 -1.02
N GLY A 84 -9.12 11.48 -0.54
CA GLY A 84 -9.56 10.17 -0.10
C GLY A 84 -9.98 9.25 -1.23
N ILE A 85 -10.00 7.97 -0.92
CA ILE A 85 -10.36 6.90 -1.86
C ILE A 85 -11.40 6.02 -1.18
N ASP A 86 -12.48 5.70 -1.88
CA ASP A 86 -13.37 4.62 -1.46
C ASP A 86 -12.60 3.30 -1.50
N PHE A 87 -12.21 2.86 -0.32
CA PHE A 87 -11.45 1.64 -0.11
C PHE A 87 -12.29 0.58 0.61
N LYS A 88 -13.61 0.78 0.77
CA LYS A 88 -14.48 -0.10 1.56
C LYS A 88 -13.92 -0.36 2.97
N ALA A 89 -13.53 0.69 3.69
CA ALA A 89 -13.03 0.55 5.06
C ALA A 89 -14.11 0.01 6.00
N ILE A 90 -13.73 -0.56 7.14
CA ILE A 90 -14.66 -1.16 8.12
C ILE A 90 -15.70 -0.18 8.69
N ASP A 91 -15.40 1.12 8.66
CA ASP A 91 -16.29 2.20 9.12
C ASP A 91 -16.99 2.93 7.97
N ASP A 92 -16.93 2.38 6.74
CA ASP A 92 -17.49 2.93 5.51
C ASP A 92 -17.01 4.35 5.14
N LYS A 93 -15.91 4.81 5.74
CA LYS A 93 -15.31 6.13 5.43
C LYS A 93 -14.22 6.01 4.36
N PRO A 94 -13.99 7.07 3.56
CA PRO A 94 -12.86 7.13 2.64
C PRO A 94 -11.52 7.01 3.38
N VAL A 95 -10.56 6.34 2.75
CA VAL A 95 -9.20 6.22 3.26
C VAL A 95 -8.35 7.37 2.72
N LEU A 96 -7.68 8.08 3.63
CA LEU A 96 -6.71 9.13 3.31
C LEU A 96 -5.27 8.62 3.42
N TYR A 97 -4.99 7.71 4.34
CA TYR A 97 -3.64 7.28 4.69
C TYR A 97 -3.42 5.81 4.37
N PHE A 98 -2.38 5.52 3.60
CA PHE A 98 -2.05 4.18 3.16
C PHE A 98 -0.67 3.79 3.64
N PHE A 99 -0.58 2.68 4.37
CA PHE A 99 0.68 2.08 4.82
C PHE A 99 0.86 0.73 4.13
N LEU A 100 1.56 0.72 2.99
CA LEU A 100 1.92 -0.52 2.32
C LEU A 100 3.02 -1.22 3.13
N ILE A 101 2.82 -2.50 3.45
CA ILE A 101 3.81 -3.33 4.16
C ILE A 101 4.04 -4.63 3.39
N VAL A 102 5.28 -4.86 2.97
CA VAL A 102 5.69 -6.08 2.26
C VAL A 102 6.80 -6.76 3.04
N ALA A 103 6.56 -7.98 3.48
CA ALA A 103 7.54 -8.78 4.20
C ALA A 103 8.03 -9.96 3.34
N PRO A 104 9.27 -10.44 3.52
CA PRO A 104 9.64 -11.76 3.03
C PRO A 104 8.78 -12.86 3.69
N PRO A 105 8.66 -14.06 3.07
CA PRO A 105 7.96 -15.20 3.64
C PRO A 105 8.43 -15.60 5.04
#